data_AF-A0A2R6AXH0-F1
#
_entry.id   AF-A0A2R6AXH0-F1
#
_cell.length_a   1.000
_cell.length_b   1.000
_cell.length_c   1.000
_cell.angle_alpha   90.00
_cell.angle_beta   90.00
_cell.angle_gamma   90.00
#
_symmetry.space_group_name_H-M   'P 1'
#
loop_
_entity.id
_entity.type
_entity.pdbx_description
1 polymer ?
#
loop_
_entity_poly.entity_id
_entity_poly.type
_entity_poly.pdbx_seq_one_letter_code
_entity_poly.pdbx_strand_id
1 'polypeptide(L)'
;MELPLGLTYDDVLLLPVKTPVRSRAEVDVSTILTKGIKLNIPIVSANMDSVTESTMAIAMARLGGIGIIHRFMSIDRQVAEVKRVKRAEAYVIEKPYTISPDTRVSEVKQLMRDTGVSGFLVVDDDNKLLGIVSRRDVRFVNHDEKMVTEVMTPREKLIVGSPKTTLEEAMRLLGEHKLEKLPLVESDWSLKGLITAKDVERVVNPSNAAKDSKGRLLVGAAIGVRG
;
A
#
# COMPACT_ATOMS: atom_id res chain seq x y z
N MET A 1 25.06 13.68 -51.74
CA MET A 1 24.16 13.02 -50.79
C MET A 1 23.85 14.05 -49.72
N GLU A 2 22.66 14.63 -49.71
CA GLU A 2 22.27 15.56 -48.65
C GLU A 2 21.92 14.75 -47.40
N LEU A 3 22.58 15.06 -46.28
CA LEU A 3 22.23 14.48 -44.99
C LEU A 3 20.99 15.22 -44.45
N PRO A 4 19.99 14.51 -43.90
CA PRO A 4 18.85 15.15 -43.29
C PRO A 4 19.28 15.96 -42.05
N LEU A 5 18.70 17.15 -41.90
CA LEU A 5 18.91 18.02 -40.74
C LEU A 5 18.36 17.35 -39.48
N GLY A 6 19.18 17.28 -38.42
CA GLY A 6 18.76 16.88 -37.08
C GLY A 6 18.76 18.08 -36.13
N LEU A 7 17.76 18.15 -35.25
CA LEU A 7 17.61 19.22 -34.25
C LEU A 7 17.55 18.61 -32.84
N THR A 8 18.06 19.33 -31.84
CA THR A 8 17.93 19.03 -30.41
C THR A 8 17.02 20.05 -29.69
N TYR A 9 16.86 19.91 -28.37
CA TYR A 9 15.98 20.76 -27.56
C TYR A 9 16.38 22.25 -27.61
N ASP A 10 17.68 22.56 -27.59
CA ASP A 10 18.19 23.94 -27.55
C ASP A 10 18.13 24.65 -28.92
N ASP A 11 17.86 23.93 -30.00
CA ASP A 11 17.79 24.49 -31.35
C ASP A 11 16.44 25.18 -31.63
N VAL A 12 15.42 24.96 -30.79
CA VAL A 12 14.04 25.39 -31.04
C VAL A 12 13.36 25.98 -29.80
N LEU A 13 12.34 26.81 -30.03
CA LEU A 13 11.49 27.38 -28.99
C LEU A 13 10.02 27.20 -29.36
N LEU A 14 9.17 27.03 -28.35
CA LEU A 14 7.71 26.99 -28.53
C LEU A 14 7.18 28.43 -28.69
N LEU A 15 6.49 28.70 -29.81
CA LEU A 15 5.81 29.96 -30.03
C LEU A 15 4.54 30.04 -29.17
N PRO A 16 4.37 31.06 -28.31
CA PRO A 16 3.17 31.21 -27.50
C PRO A 16 1.93 31.46 -28.37
N VAL A 17 0.83 30.78 -28.05
CA VAL A 17 -0.48 30.96 -28.71
C VAL A 17 -1.55 31.22 -27.66
N LYS A 18 -2.56 32.02 -28.01
CA LYS A 18 -3.70 32.31 -27.13
C LYS A 18 -4.44 31.01 -26.79
N THR A 19 -4.65 30.76 -25.50
CA THR A 19 -5.36 29.58 -24.98
C THR A 19 -6.65 29.99 -24.24
N PRO A 20 -7.73 29.19 -24.31
CA PRO A 20 -8.92 29.39 -23.49
C PRO A 20 -8.74 28.94 -22.03
N VAL A 21 -7.64 28.25 -21.69
CA VAL A 21 -7.32 27.79 -20.34
C VAL A 21 -7.21 28.99 -19.38
N ARG A 22 -8.00 28.98 -18.31
CA ARG A 22 -8.08 30.12 -17.37
C ARG A 22 -7.16 29.96 -16.17
N SER A 23 -6.83 28.71 -15.81
CA SER A 23 -5.96 28.39 -14.69
C SER A 23 -5.02 27.24 -15.03
N ARG A 24 -3.82 27.25 -14.45
CA ARG A 24 -2.85 26.14 -14.57
C ARG A 24 -3.41 24.81 -14.07
N ALA A 25 -4.37 24.86 -13.14
CA ALA A 25 -5.02 23.68 -12.59
C ALA A 25 -5.95 22.95 -13.58
N GLU A 26 -6.34 23.60 -14.69
CA GLU A 26 -7.20 23.02 -15.73
C GLU A 26 -6.40 22.18 -16.76
N VAL A 27 -5.07 22.25 -16.73
CA VAL A 27 -4.21 21.54 -17.68
C VAL A 27 -4.07 20.09 -17.27
N ASP A 28 -4.62 19.17 -18.07
CA ASP A 28 -4.39 17.73 -17.93
C ASP A 28 -3.04 17.35 -18.54
N VAL A 29 -2.13 16.87 -17.69
CA VAL A 29 -0.79 16.39 -18.09
C VAL A 29 -0.72 14.86 -18.16
N SER A 30 -1.85 14.17 -18.05
CA SER A 30 -1.89 12.71 -18.15
C SER A 30 -1.48 12.23 -19.54
N THR A 31 -0.90 11.03 -19.60
CA THR A 31 -0.38 10.47 -20.85
C THR A 31 -0.53 8.95 -20.90
N ILE A 32 -0.45 8.38 -22.10
CA ILE A 32 -0.53 6.94 -22.35
C ILE A 32 0.89 6.44 -22.63
N LEU A 33 1.49 5.71 -21.70
CA LEU A 33 2.84 5.15 -21.86
C LEU A 33 2.83 3.92 -22.77
N THR A 34 1.83 3.05 -22.61
CA THR A 34 1.61 1.88 -23.48
C THR A 34 0.13 1.72 -23.75
N LYS A 35 -0.25 0.82 -24.68
CA LYS A 35 -1.67 0.55 -25.01
C LYS A 35 -2.57 0.27 -23.79
N GLY A 36 -2.02 -0.21 -22.67
CA GLY A 36 -2.76 -0.52 -21.45
C GLY A 36 -2.33 0.24 -20.20
N ILE A 37 -1.40 1.20 -20.31
CA ILE A 37 -0.85 1.92 -19.14
C ILE A 37 -1.03 3.42 -19.35
N LYS A 38 -1.92 4.01 -18.54
CA LYS A 38 -2.07 5.46 -18.40
C LYS A 38 -1.27 5.95 -17.17
N LEU A 39 -0.59 7.07 -17.33
CA LEU A 39 0.09 7.81 -16.26
C LEU A 39 -0.64 9.13 -16.03
N ASN A 40 -0.60 9.64 -14.80
CA ASN A 40 -1.20 10.94 -14.48
C ASN A 40 -0.21 12.11 -14.64
N ILE A 41 1.09 11.82 -14.78
CA ILE A 41 2.12 12.75 -15.26
C ILE A 41 3.05 12.05 -16.26
N PRO A 42 3.66 12.78 -17.22
CA PRO A 42 4.49 12.18 -18.26
C PRO A 42 5.93 12.00 -17.81
N ILE A 43 6.15 11.45 -16.61
CA ILE A 43 7.48 11.29 -16.02
C ILE A 43 7.77 9.81 -15.72
N VAL A 44 8.90 9.34 -16.23
CA VAL A 44 9.42 7.99 -16.04
C VAL A 44 10.83 8.08 -15.46
N SER A 45 11.12 7.37 -14.36
CA SER A 45 12.49 7.34 -13.83
C SER A 45 13.37 6.35 -14.61
N ALA A 46 14.63 6.74 -14.83
CA ALA A 46 15.58 5.94 -15.58
C ALA A 46 15.87 4.59 -14.91
N ASN A 47 16.08 3.56 -15.72
CA ASN A 47 16.35 2.19 -15.29
C ASN A 47 17.82 1.94 -14.89
N MET A 48 18.39 2.85 -14.10
CA MET A 48 19.78 2.82 -13.63
C MET A 48 19.83 2.42 -12.15
N ASP A 49 20.91 1.73 -11.76
CA ASP A 49 21.16 1.31 -10.37
C ASP A 49 21.26 2.48 -9.40
N SER A 50 21.86 3.59 -9.84
CA SER A 50 21.94 4.83 -9.06
C SER A 50 20.63 5.63 -9.00
N VAL A 51 19.58 5.20 -9.71
CA VAL A 51 18.34 5.98 -9.86
C VAL A 51 17.13 5.24 -9.31
N THR A 52 16.86 4.02 -9.79
CA THR A 52 15.55 3.38 -9.57
C THR A 52 15.63 1.98 -8.98
N GLU A 53 15.52 1.91 -7.66
CA GLU A 53 15.03 0.74 -6.90
C GLU A 53 13.59 1.01 -6.40
N SER A 54 13.05 0.14 -5.54
CA SER A 54 11.66 0.21 -5.06
C SER A 54 11.29 1.54 -4.41
N THR A 55 12.19 2.17 -3.64
CA THR A 55 11.94 3.47 -3.01
C THR A 55 11.58 4.55 -4.03
N MET A 56 12.38 4.68 -5.10
CA MET A 56 12.13 5.64 -6.18
C MET A 56 10.87 5.26 -6.96
N ALA A 57 10.69 3.98 -7.31
CA ALA A 57 9.53 3.53 -8.05
C ALA A 57 8.21 3.79 -7.30
N ILE A 58 8.19 3.61 -5.97
CA ILE A 58 7.04 3.94 -5.12
C ILE A 58 6.76 5.44 -5.16
N ALA A 59 7.79 6.28 -5.02
CA ALA A 59 7.63 7.74 -5.05
C ALA A 59 7.09 8.22 -6.40
N MET A 60 7.68 7.74 -7.50
CA MET A 60 7.25 8.06 -8.86
C MET A 60 5.79 7.67 -9.09
N ALA A 61 5.42 6.45 -8.72
CA ALA A 61 4.06 5.96 -8.88
C ALA A 61 3.07 6.76 -8.04
N ARG A 62 3.41 7.15 -6.80
CA ARG A 62 2.55 8.01 -5.95
C ARG A 62 2.29 9.39 -6.53
N LEU A 63 3.27 9.97 -7.23
CA LEU A 63 3.16 11.27 -7.88
C LEU A 63 2.46 11.19 -9.25
N GLY A 64 2.22 9.99 -9.77
CA GLY A 64 1.50 9.74 -11.03
C GLY A 64 2.35 9.35 -12.22
N GLY A 65 3.67 9.24 -12.02
CA GLY A 65 4.59 8.72 -13.00
C GLY A 65 4.78 7.21 -12.83
N ILE A 66 5.92 6.70 -13.27
CA ILE A 66 6.30 5.30 -13.07
C ILE A 66 7.82 5.17 -12.92
N GLY A 67 8.25 4.26 -12.06
CA GLY A 67 9.66 3.88 -11.98
C GLY A 67 9.95 2.56 -12.68
N ILE A 68 11.10 2.50 -13.37
CA ILE A 68 11.60 1.28 -14.01
C ILE A 68 12.78 0.73 -13.21
N ILE A 69 12.59 -0.41 -12.54
CA ILE A 69 13.64 -1.04 -11.74
C ILE A 69 14.76 -1.53 -12.67
N HIS A 70 16.00 -1.16 -12.35
CA HIS A 70 17.18 -1.56 -13.12
C HIS A 70 17.43 -3.07 -13.07
N ARG A 71 18.33 -3.57 -13.94
CA ARG A 71 18.63 -5.00 -14.08
C ARG A 71 19.98 -5.45 -13.50
N PHE A 72 20.74 -4.52 -12.89
CA PHE A 72 22.06 -4.80 -12.32
C PHE A 72 21.95 -5.44 -10.92
N MET A 73 21.18 -6.52 -10.85
CA MET A 73 20.96 -7.34 -9.65
C MET A 73 20.51 -8.75 -10.06
N SER A 74 20.44 -9.69 -9.12
CA SER A 74 19.87 -11.01 -9.40
C SER A 74 18.38 -10.91 -9.74
N ILE A 75 17.86 -11.89 -10.49
CA ILE A 75 16.45 -11.99 -10.84
C ILE A 75 15.58 -11.97 -9.57
N ASP A 76 15.97 -12.75 -8.55
CA ASP A 76 15.25 -12.82 -7.28
C ASP A 76 15.19 -11.46 -6.58
N ARG A 77 16.28 -10.70 -6.61
CA ARG A 77 16.33 -9.36 -6.03
C ARG A 77 15.45 -8.38 -6.82
N GLN A 78 15.47 -8.43 -8.16
CA GLN A 78 14.60 -7.59 -8.98
C GLN A 78 13.12 -7.89 -8.75
N VAL A 79 12.77 -9.17 -8.61
CA VAL A 79 11.42 -9.62 -8.24
C VAL A 79 11.03 -9.11 -6.85
N ALA A 80 11.96 -9.13 -5.88
CA ALA A 80 11.71 -8.60 -4.54
C ALA A 80 11.46 -7.09 -4.57
N GLU A 81 12.21 -6.31 -5.36
CA GLU A 81 11.96 -4.87 -5.57
C GLU A 81 10.57 -4.62 -6.16
N VAL A 82 10.18 -5.34 -7.21
CA VAL A 82 8.84 -5.24 -7.81
C VAL A 82 7.76 -5.56 -6.77
N LYS A 83 7.91 -6.65 -6.01
CA LYS A 83 6.97 -7.03 -4.95
C LYS A 83 6.83 -5.94 -3.90
N ARG A 84 7.92 -5.28 -3.50
CA ARG A 84 7.90 -4.14 -2.56
C ARG A 84 7.05 -3.01 -3.12
N VAL A 85 7.22 -2.62 -4.38
CA VAL A 85 6.42 -1.55 -4.99
C VAL A 85 4.93 -1.94 -5.06
N LYS A 86 4.62 -3.16 -5.50
CA LYS A 86 3.24 -3.64 -5.59
C LYS A 86 2.53 -3.74 -4.23
N ARG A 87 3.29 -3.90 -3.14
CA ARG A 87 2.79 -3.95 -1.76
C ARG A 87 2.79 -2.60 -1.05
N ALA A 88 3.45 -1.59 -1.60
CA ALA A 88 3.58 -0.27 -0.95
C ALA A 88 2.26 0.48 -0.77
N GLU A 89 1.22 0.10 -1.51
CA GLU A 89 -0.16 0.54 -1.34
C GLU A 89 -1.13 -0.64 -1.17
N ALA A 90 -0.65 -1.79 -0.71
CA ALA A 90 -1.56 -2.82 -0.25
C ALA A 90 -2.31 -2.26 0.98
N TYR A 91 -3.63 -2.09 0.84
CA TYR A 91 -4.50 -1.77 1.98
C TYR A 91 -4.72 -3.00 2.88
N VAL A 92 -4.24 -4.18 2.45
CA VAL A 92 -4.25 -5.43 3.20
C VAL A 92 -2.85 -5.72 3.74
N ILE A 93 -2.75 -5.85 5.05
CA ILE A 93 -1.59 -6.33 5.78
C ILE A 93 -1.67 -7.86 5.82
N GLU A 94 -0.85 -8.56 5.03
CA GLU A 94 -0.83 -10.04 4.94
C GLU A 94 -0.38 -10.72 6.25
N LYS A 95 0.54 -10.09 6.99
CA LYS A 95 1.10 -10.60 8.24
C LYS A 95 0.92 -9.57 9.36
N PRO A 96 -0.30 -9.42 9.90
CA PRO A 96 -0.55 -8.51 11.00
C PRO A 96 0.15 -8.99 12.27
N TYR A 97 0.40 -8.07 13.21
CA TYR A 97 0.91 -8.44 14.52
C TYR A 97 -0.16 -9.19 15.31
N THR A 98 0.20 -10.38 15.77
CA THR A 98 -0.63 -11.27 16.57
C THR A 98 -0.02 -11.51 17.95
N ILE A 99 -0.87 -11.93 18.89
CA ILE A 99 -0.49 -12.36 20.25
C ILE A 99 -1.29 -13.61 20.65
N SER A 100 -0.75 -14.39 21.59
CA SER A 100 -1.45 -15.55 22.16
C SER A 100 -2.57 -15.12 23.12
N PRO A 101 -3.66 -15.89 23.27
CA PRO A 101 -4.69 -15.66 24.28
C PRO A 101 -4.16 -15.64 25.73
N ASP A 102 -3.02 -16.28 25.98
CA ASP A 102 -2.39 -16.35 27.30
C ASP A 102 -1.49 -15.13 27.62
N THR A 103 -1.41 -14.18 26.69
CA THR A 103 -0.61 -12.96 26.86
C THR A 103 -1.25 -12.06 27.94
N ARG A 104 -0.44 -11.58 28.88
CA ARG A 104 -0.90 -10.65 29.92
C ARG A 104 -1.06 -9.22 29.39
N VAL A 105 -1.96 -8.45 29.99
CA VAL A 105 -2.19 -7.04 29.62
C VAL A 105 -0.92 -6.19 29.76
N SER A 106 -0.08 -6.44 30.77
CA SER A 106 1.24 -5.79 30.93
C SER A 106 2.13 -5.96 29.71
N GLU A 107 2.22 -7.20 29.20
CA GLU A 107 3.03 -7.54 28.03
C GLU A 107 2.45 -6.90 26.76
N VAL A 108 1.12 -6.90 26.60
CA VAL A 108 0.47 -6.19 25.48
C VAL A 108 0.80 -4.69 25.51
N LYS A 109 0.75 -4.04 26.68
CA LYS A 109 1.12 -2.62 26.83
C LYS A 109 2.59 -2.39 26.46
N GLN A 110 3.48 -3.31 26.80
CA GLN A 110 4.90 -3.25 26.44
C GLN A 110 5.09 -3.40 24.92
N LEU A 111 4.47 -4.41 24.31
CA LEU A 111 4.49 -4.63 22.85
C LEU A 111 3.96 -3.40 22.09
N MET A 112 2.89 -2.76 22.57
CA MET A 112 2.37 -1.52 21.97
C MET A 112 3.40 -0.38 22.00
N ARG A 113 4.22 -0.27 23.05
CA ARG A 113 5.29 0.74 23.15
C ARG A 113 6.44 0.42 22.20
N ASP A 114 6.89 -0.83 22.19
CA ASP A 114 8.08 -1.25 21.45
C ASP A 114 7.84 -1.27 19.93
N THR A 115 6.64 -1.69 19.51
CA THR A 115 6.30 -1.79 18.09
C THR A 115 5.63 -0.52 17.54
N GLY A 116 5.16 0.38 18.41
CA GLY A 116 4.34 1.54 18.04
C GLY A 116 2.92 1.20 17.55
N VAL A 117 2.52 -0.08 17.59
CA VAL A 117 1.24 -0.57 17.08
C VAL A 117 0.11 -0.23 18.06
N SER A 118 -1.07 0.14 17.54
CA SER A 118 -2.23 0.56 18.37
C SER A 118 -3.17 -0.57 18.78
N GLY A 119 -2.92 -1.80 18.33
CA GLY A 119 -3.73 -2.98 18.67
C GLY A 119 -3.25 -4.25 17.97
N PHE A 120 -3.53 -5.39 18.59
CA PHE A 120 -3.07 -6.72 18.20
C PHE A 120 -4.26 -7.65 17.96
N LEU A 121 -4.09 -8.59 17.04
CA LEU A 121 -5.03 -9.69 16.84
C LEU A 121 -4.68 -10.82 17.80
N VAL A 122 -5.68 -11.37 18.49
CA VAL A 122 -5.49 -12.51 19.39
C VAL A 122 -5.81 -13.78 18.62
N VAL A 123 -4.85 -14.70 18.53
CA VAL A 123 -4.98 -15.95 17.76
C VAL A 123 -4.56 -17.15 18.61
N ASP A 124 -5.17 -18.31 18.36
CA ASP A 124 -4.72 -19.58 18.94
C ASP A 124 -3.49 -20.16 18.20
N ASP A 125 -3.01 -21.31 18.68
CA ASP A 125 -1.87 -22.02 18.09
C ASP A 125 -2.11 -22.48 16.63
N ASP A 126 -3.39 -22.64 16.24
CA ASP A 126 -3.82 -22.96 14.87
C ASP A 126 -3.97 -21.70 13.99
N ASN A 127 -3.61 -20.52 14.49
CA ASN A 127 -3.77 -19.22 13.83
C ASN A 127 -5.24 -18.85 13.54
N LYS A 128 -6.18 -19.34 14.35
CA LYS A 128 -7.59 -18.90 14.31
C LYS A 128 -7.78 -17.64 15.12
N LEU A 129 -8.52 -16.69 14.56
CA LEU A 129 -8.80 -15.42 15.22
C LEU A 129 -9.78 -15.60 16.38
N LEU A 130 -9.35 -15.22 17.59
CA LEU A 130 -10.14 -15.27 18.83
C LEU A 130 -10.65 -13.89 19.26
N GLY A 131 -9.99 -12.81 18.83
CA GLY A 131 -10.34 -11.47 19.27
C GLY A 131 -9.42 -10.39 18.75
N ILE A 132 -9.71 -9.15 19.12
CA ILE A 132 -8.82 -8.00 18.89
C ILE A 132 -8.68 -7.20 20.18
N VAL A 133 -7.46 -6.79 20.49
CA VAL A 133 -7.17 -5.88 21.59
C VAL A 133 -6.61 -4.57 21.05
N SER A 134 -7.15 -3.45 21.49
CA SER A 134 -6.72 -2.11 21.11
C SER A 134 -6.14 -1.37 22.30
N ARG A 135 -5.46 -0.25 22.01
CA ARG A 135 -4.95 0.67 23.03
C ARG A 135 -6.07 1.16 23.95
N ARG A 136 -7.31 1.27 23.48
CA ARG A 136 -8.45 1.73 24.30
C ARG A 136 -8.84 0.68 25.34
N ASP A 137 -8.77 -0.59 24.99
CA ASP A 137 -9.17 -1.71 25.85
C ASP A 137 -8.23 -1.88 27.05
N VAL A 138 -6.94 -1.58 26.86
CA VAL A 138 -5.91 -1.72 27.90
C VAL A 138 -5.64 -0.43 28.69
N ARG A 139 -6.15 0.73 28.25
CA ARG A 139 -5.76 2.06 28.78
C ARG A 139 -6.10 2.24 30.27
N PHE A 140 -7.24 1.73 30.71
CA PHE A 140 -7.75 1.92 32.07
C PHE A 140 -7.77 0.61 32.88
N VAL A 141 -7.05 -0.41 32.41
CA VAL A 141 -6.91 -1.67 33.14
C VAL A 141 -5.88 -1.45 34.24
N ASN A 142 -6.38 -1.40 35.48
CA ASN A 142 -5.58 -1.19 36.69
C ASN A 142 -4.83 -2.45 37.16
N HIS A 143 -5.19 -3.63 36.63
CA HIS A 143 -4.61 -4.91 37.01
C HIS A 143 -3.85 -5.51 35.83
N ASP A 144 -2.54 -5.29 35.82
CA ASP A 144 -1.63 -5.69 34.74
C ASP A 144 -1.40 -7.22 34.63
N GLU A 145 -1.93 -7.99 35.57
CA GLU A 145 -1.87 -9.45 35.61
C GLU A 145 -2.99 -10.15 34.83
N LYS A 146 -4.04 -9.42 34.44
CA LYS A 146 -5.16 -9.99 33.67
C LYS A 146 -4.70 -10.51 32.32
N MET A 147 -5.37 -11.55 31.84
CA MET A 147 -5.16 -12.08 30.50
C MET A 147 -5.80 -11.18 29.45
N VAL A 148 -5.22 -11.17 28.24
CA VAL A 148 -5.76 -10.36 27.13
C VAL A 148 -7.18 -10.78 26.75
N THR A 149 -7.52 -12.07 26.92
CA THR A 149 -8.85 -12.62 26.67
C THR A 149 -9.94 -12.00 27.54
N GLU A 150 -9.60 -11.44 28.71
CA GLU A 150 -10.56 -10.78 29.60
C GLU A 150 -10.93 -9.36 29.15
N VAL A 151 -10.10 -8.73 28.32
CA VAL A 151 -10.24 -7.31 27.94
C VAL A 151 -10.39 -7.10 26.43
N MET A 152 -10.05 -8.08 25.60
CA MET A 152 -10.21 -8.00 24.16
C MET A 152 -11.68 -7.91 23.74
N THR A 153 -11.93 -7.39 22.54
CA THR A 153 -13.22 -7.64 21.88
C THR A 153 -13.23 -9.10 21.40
N PRO A 154 -14.16 -9.94 21.88
CA PRO A 154 -14.16 -11.35 21.59
C PRO A 154 -14.71 -11.64 20.19
N ARG A 155 -14.34 -12.80 19.64
CA ARG A 155 -14.66 -13.27 18.30
C ARG A 155 -16.11 -13.06 17.89
N GLU A 156 -17.06 -13.33 18.78
CA GLU A 156 -18.51 -13.28 18.51
C GLU A 156 -19.01 -11.85 18.23
N LYS A 157 -18.23 -10.84 18.62
CA LYS A 157 -18.53 -9.42 18.41
C LYS A 157 -17.68 -8.79 17.31
N LEU A 158 -16.77 -9.55 16.70
CA LEU A 158 -15.93 -9.03 15.63
C LEU A 158 -16.71 -8.93 14.32
N ILE A 159 -16.57 -7.79 13.67
CA ILE A 159 -16.84 -7.67 12.24
C ILE A 159 -15.55 -8.06 11.52
N VAL A 160 -15.65 -9.02 10.60
CA VAL A 160 -14.52 -9.55 9.83
C VAL A 160 -14.84 -9.51 8.34
N GLY A 161 -13.79 -9.38 7.52
CA GLY A 161 -13.87 -9.55 6.08
C GLY A 161 -13.37 -10.93 5.66
N SER A 162 -13.59 -11.29 4.40
CA SER A 162 -12.96 -12.47 3.78
C SER A 162 -11.64 -12.07 3.11
N PRO A 163 -10.77 -13.02 2.72
CA PRO A 163 -9.56 -12.71 1.96
C PRO A 163 -9.86 -12.10 0.57
N LYS A 164 -11.12 -12.17 0.12
CA LYS A 164 -11.61 -11.60 -1.14
C LYS A 164 -12.23 -10.21 -0.98
N THR A 165 -12.28 -9.68 0.24
CA THR A 165 -12.90 -8.38 0.53
C THR A 165 -12.25 -7.25 -0.28
N THR A 166 -13.09 -6.54 -1.03
CA THR A 166 -12.65 -5.43 -1.89
C THR A 166 -12.39 -4.16 -1.08
N LEU A 167 -11.71 -3.19 -1.68
CA LEU A 167 -11.50 -1.89 -1.05
C LEU A 167 -12.83 -1.20 -0.69
N GLU A 168 -13.80 -1.22 -1.61
CA GLU A 168 -15.13 -0.63 -1.41
C GLU A 168 -15.89 -1.31 -0.27
N GLU A 169 -15.87 -2.65 -0.22
CA GLU A 169 -16.49 -3.40 0.87
C GLU A 169 -15.78 -3.12 2.21
N ALA A 170 -14.46 -3.05 2.22
CA ALA A 170 -13.69 -2.70 3.42
C ALA A 170 -14.02 -1.28 3.90
N MET A 171 -14.11 -0.29 3.00
CA MET A 171 -14.53 1.08 3.33
C MET A 171 -15.91 1.10 3.96
N ARG A 172 -16.86 0.36 3.38
CA ARG A 172 -18.23 0.24 3.89
C ARG A 172 -18.23 -0.36 5.29
N LEU A 173 -17.58 -1.50 5.51
CA LEU A 173 -17.53 -2.18 6.81
C LEU A 173 -16.82 -1.33 7.87
N LEU A 174 -15.68 -0.71 7.54
CA LEU A 174 -14.94 0.17 8.45
C LEU A 174 -15.77 1.40 8.82
N GLY A 175 -16.47 2.00 7.85
CA GLY A 175 -17.30 3.19 8.04
C GLY A 175 -18.58 2.94 8.82
N GLU A 176 -19.39 1.95 8.39
CA GLU A 176 -20.67 1.60 9.02
C GLU A 176 -20.49 1.19 10.48
N HIS A 177 -19.48 0.38 10.77
CA HIS A 177 -19.21 -0.13 12.12
C HIS A 177 -18.20 0.72 12.91
N LYS A 178 -17.72 1.84 12.33
CA LYS A 178 -16.76 2.78 12.95
C LYS A 178 -15.50 2.09 13.49
N LEU A 179 -14.94 1.17 12.70
CA LEU A 179 -13.80 0.32 13.07
C LEU A 179 -12.48 0.93 12.58
N GLU A 180 -11.42 0.81 13.38
CA GLU A 180 -10.06 1.17 12.94
C GLU A 180 -9.37 0.02 12.18
N LYS A 181 -9.81 -1.23 12.42
CA LYS A 181 -9.16 -2.47 12.00
C LYS A 181 -10.23 -3.48 11.59
N LEU A 182 -10.09 -4.06 10.41
CA LEU A 182 -10.95 -5.10 9.84
C LEU A 182 -10.11 -6.36 9.58
N PRO A 183 -10.16 -7.37 10.47
CA PRO A 183 -9.46 -8.63 10.27
C PRO A 183 -10.04 -9.38 9.06
N LEU A 184 -9.16 -10.06 8.30
CA LEU A 184 -9.56 -10.92 7.18
C LEU A 184 -9.35 -12.38 7.56
N VAL A 185 -10.42 -13.18 7.50
CA VAL A 185 -10.40 -14.59 7.92
C VAL A 185 -11.03 -15.50 6.86
N GLU A 186 -10.56 -16.74 6.78
CA GLU A 186 -11.24 -17.80 6.02
C GLU A 186 -12.50 -18.30 6.75
N SER A 187 -13.26 -19.19 6.10
CA SER A 187 -14.48 -19.80 6.65
C SER A 187 -14.27 -20.52 7.99
N ASP A 188 -13.08 -21.06 8.23
CA ASP A 188 -12.67 -21.75 9.47
C ASP A 188 -12.12 -20.80 10.55
N TRP A 189 -12.15 -19.48 10.28
CA TRP A 189 -11.59 -18.40 11.09
C TRP A 189 -10.06 -18.31 11.15
N SER A 190 -9.37 -19.03 10.26
CA SER A 190 -7.94 -18.85 10.05
C SER A 190 -7.64 -17.41 9.61
N LEU A 191 -6.76 -16.71 10.34
CA LEU A 191 -6.37 -15.35 10.03
C LEU A 191 -5.51 -15.27 8.77
N LYS A 192 -5.92 -14.44 7.79
CA LYS A 192 -5.22 -14.23 6.52
C LYS A 192 -4.71 -12.82 6.31
N GLY A 193 -5.19 -11.85 7.08
CA GLY A 193 -4.69 -10.49 7.00
C GLY A 193 -5.49 -9.50 7.81
N LEU A 194 -5.18 -8.22 7.61
CA LEU A 194 -5.81 -7.11 8.30
C LEU A 194 -5.91 -5.91 7.37
N ILE A 195 -7.07 -5.27 7.31
CA ILE A 195 -7.22 -3.95 6.68
C ILE A 195 -7.35 -2.92 7.79
N THR A 196 -6.66 -1.78 7.66
CA THR A 196 -6.81 -0.66 8.61
C THR A 196 -7.47 0.53 7.95
N ALA A 197 -8.26 1.30 8.72
CA ALA A 197 -8.87 2.53 8.23
C ALA A 197 -7.82 3.52 7.70
N LYS A 198 -6.64 3.57 8.34
CA LYS A 198 -5.52 4.42 7.92
C LYS A 198 -4.95 4.03 6.56
N ASP A 199 -4.84 2.73 6.28
CA ASP A 199 -4.32 2.27 4.99
C ASP A 199 -5.36 2.44 3.88
N VAL A 200 -6.65 2.27 4.19
CA VAL A 200 -7.75 2.59 3.28
C VAL A 200 -7.76 4.09 2.96
N GLU A 201 -7.64 4.96 3.97
CA GLU A 201 -7.59 6.41 3.78
C GLU A 201 -6.42 6.85 2.87
N ARG A 202 -5.25 6.20 3.00
CA ARG A 202 -4.11 6.44 2.10
C ARG A 202 -4.39 6.05 0.65
N VAL A 203 -5.16 4.98 0.44
CA VAL A 203 -5.50 4.51 -0.91
C VAL A 203 -6.60 5.36 -1.55
N VAL A 204 -7.58 5.80 -0.74
CA VAL A 204 -8.79 6.53 -1.16
C VAL A 204 -8.56 8.02 -1.34
N ASN A 205 -7.70 8.64 -0.52
CA ASN A 205 -7.34 10.02 -0.76
C ASN A 205 -6.81 10.16 -2.20
N PRO A 206 -7.26 11.18 -2.96
CA PRO A 206 -6.88 11.38 -4.35
C PRO A 206 -5.39 11.74 -4.40
N SER A 207 -4.57 10.71 -4.33
CA SER A 207 -3.20 10.77 -4.80
C SER A 207 -3.29 10.83 -6.31
N ASN A 208 -2.43 11.63 -6.92
CA ASN A 208 -2.20 11.60 -8.34
C ASN A 208 -1.59 10.25 -8.79
N ALA A 209 -1.73 9.17 -8.01
CA ALA A 209 -0.93 7.97 -8.13
C ALA A 209 -1.31 7.13 -9.35
N ALA A 210 -0.29 6.62 -10.02
CA ALA A 210 -0.40 5.68 -11.12
C ALA A 210 -0.63 4.27 -10.54
N LYS A 211 -1.86 3.76 -10.66
CA LYS A 211 -2.29 2.47 -10.09
C LYS A 211 -2.75 1.51 -11.18
N ASP A 212 -2.64 0.21 -10.90
CA ASP A 212 -3.28 -0.84 -11.71
C ASP A 212 -4.77 -1.00 -11.38
N SER A 213 -5.47 -1.87 -12.12
CA SER A 213 -6.89 -2.17 -11.91
C SER A 213 -7.22 -2.76 -10.53
N LYS A 214 -6.22 -3.17 -9.75
CA LYS A 214 -6.37 -3.67 -8.37
C LYS A 214 -5.99 -2.60 -7.33
N GLY A 215 -5.76 -1.36 -7.74
CA GLY A 215 -5.39 -0.26 -6.85
C GLY A 215 -3.94 -0.29 -6.35
N ARG A 216 -3.06 -1.10 -6.95
CA ARG A 216 -1.64 -1.19 -6.55
C ARG A 216 -0.78 -0.30 -7.45
N LEU A 217 0.22 0.35 -6.88
CA LEU A 217 1.15 1.21 -7.63
C LEU A 217 1.74 0.53 -8.88
N LEU A 218 1.82 1.27 -9.98
CA LEU A 218 2.47 0.84 -11.22
C LEU A 218 3.99 0.81 -11.05
N VAL A 219 4.63 -0.14 -11.72
CA VAL A 219 6.08 -0.32 -11.71
C VAL A 219 6.49 -1.05 -12.98
N GLY A 220 7.63 -0.67 -13.56
CA GLY A 220 8.29 -1.42 -14.62
C GLY A 220 9.58 -2.07 -14.13
N ALA A 221 10.11 -3.01 -14.90
CA ALA A 221 11.41 -3.62 -14.66
C ALA A 221 12.15 -3.74 -16.00
N ALA A 222 13.42 -3.38 -16.01
CA ALA A 222 14.26 -3.52 -17.18
C ALA A 222 14.70 -4.97 -17.36
N ILE A 223 14.62 -5.45 -18.60
CA ILE A 223 15.11 -6.76 -19.02
C ILE A 223 16.10 -6.52 -20.16
N GLY A 224 17.24 -7.21 -20.12
CA GLY A 224 18.23 -7.15 -21.20
C GLY A 224 18.03 -8.33 -22.14
N VAL A 225 18.15 -8.08 -23.45
CA VAL A 225 18.19 -9.13 -24.47
C VAL A 225 19.60 -9.72 -24.47
N ARG A 226 19.72 -11.03 -24.25
CA ARG A 226 20.91 -11.79 -24.66
C ARG A 226 20.57 -12.40 -26.02
N GLY A 227 21.20 -11.88 -27.06
CA GLY A 227 21.31 -12.55 -28.35
C GLY A 227 22.47 -13.54 -28.33
#